data_AF-A0A9D4E2R7-F1
#
_entry.id   AF-A0A9D4E2R7-F1
#
_cell.length_a   1.000
_cell.length_b   1.000
_cell.length_c   1.000
_cell.angle_alpha   90.00
_cell.angle_beta   90.00
_cell.angle_gamma   90.00
#
_symmetry.space_group_name_H-M   'P 1'
#
loop_
_entity.id
_entity.type
_entity.pdbx_description
1 polymer ?
#
loop_
_entity_poly.entity_id
_entity_poly.type
_entity_poly.pdbx_seq_one_letter_code
_entity_poly.pdbx_strand_id
1 'polypeptide(L)'
;MQWTCDAFVQDFLATPQQCQNLETMTRAQNNSLLWKRHREGRVTATVAHDILTLKPQTAPLAVINKVMKREQSNLSHIESVAFGLRYEGKAKEEYKMEMECLHEQFQLRECGLVVEPRFPCSLLLRVVSGHAHATVKVLSK
;
A
#
# COMPACT_ATOMS: atom_id res chain seq x y z
N MET A 1 -36.36 7.44 3.08
CA MET A 1 -35.17 8.30 3.18
C MET A 1 -34.20 7.84 2.10
N GLN A 2 -34.13 8.55 0.97
CA GLN A 2 -33.28 8.14 -0.17
C GLN A 2 -31.90 8.76 0.03
N TRP A 3 -30.89 7.94 0.33
CA TRP A 3 -29.50 8.42 0.33
C TRP A 3 -29.08 8.58 -1.13
N THR A 4 -28.56 9.76 -1.50
CA THR A 4 -27.88 9.92 -2.79
C THR A 4 -26.49 9.29 -2.68
N CYS A 5 -25.99 8.73 -3.79
CA CYS A 5 -24.64 8.15 -3.85
C CYS A 5 -23.58 9.14 -3.38
N ASP A 6 -23.76 10.43 -3.68
CA ASP A 6 -22.83 11.49 -3.28
C ASP A 6 -22.77 11.67 -1.76
N ALA A 7 -23.92 11.69 -1.08
CA ALA A 7 -23.96 11.82 0.38
C ALA A 7 -23.34 10.61 1.07
N PHE A 8 -23.56 9.41 0.53
CA PHE A 8 -22.93 8.18 1.03
C PHE A 8 -21.40 8.24 0.90
N VAL A 9 -20.87 8.74 -0.22
CA VAL A 9 -19.41 8.82 -0.44
C VAL A 9 -18.74 9.83 0.50
N GLN A 10 -19.42 10.92 0.87
CA GLN A 10 -18.88 11.93 1.79
C GLN A 10 -18.51 11.32 3.16
N ASP A 11 -19.28 10.34 3.64
CA ASP A 11 -19.03 9.68 4.93
C ASP A 11 -17.72 8.86 4.95
N PHE A 12 -17.17 8.54 3.78
CA PHE A 12 -15.92 7.78 3.66
C PHE A 12 -14.70 8.66 3.42
N LEU A 13 -14.87 9.97 3.22
CA LEU A 13 -13.74 10.88 3.03
C LEU A 13 -12.92 10.98 4.32
N ALA A 14 -11.61 10.81 4.19
CA ALA A 14 -10.69 10.93 5.30
C ALA A 14 -10.02 12.30 5.25
N THR A 15 -9.87 12.95 6.40
CA THR A 15 -9.07 14.16 6.51
C THR A 15 -7.59 13.86 6.27
N PRO A 16 -6.79 14.83 5.79
CA PRO A 16 -5.34 14.65 5.64
C PRO A 16 -4.65 14.19 6.92
N GLN A 17 -5.11 14.67 8.09
CA GLN A 17 -4.58 14.26 9.39
C GLN A 17 -4.89 12.78 9.70
N GLN A 18 -6.11 12.31 9.41
CA GLN A 18 -6.46 10.90 9.56
C GLN A 18 -5.60 10.01 8.65
N CYS A 19 -5.37 10.42 7.41
CA CYS A 19 -4.48 9.69 6.49
C CYS A 19 -3.03 9.64 7.00
N GLN A 20 -2.51 10.75 7.54
CA GLN A 20 -1.15 10.80 8.10
C GLN A 20 -1.02 9.95 9.37
N ASN A 21 -2.02 9.98 10.24
CA ASN A 21 -2.07 9.14 11.43
C ASN A 21 -2.12 7.66 11.05
N LEU A 22 -2.95 7.30 10.07
CA LEU A 22 -3.02 5.94 9.55
C LEU A 22 -1.67 5.47 9.00
N GLU A 23 -1.00 6.28 8.17
CA GLU A 23 0.33 5.97 7.65
C GLU A 23 1.32 5.70 8.80
N THR A 24 1.35 6.57 9.81
CA THR A 24 2.28 6.46 10.94
C THR A 24 2.00 5.20 11.78
N MET A 25 0.73 4.94 12.11
CA MET A 25 0.33 3.79 12.93
C MET A 25 0.47 2.44 12.20
N THR A 26 0.63 2.47 10.87
CA THR A 26 0.68 1.26 10.04
C THR A 26 2.05 1.03 9.42
N ARG A 27 3.11 1.74 9.85
CA ARG A 27 4.50 1.54 9.37
C ARG A 27 5.08 0.16 9.65
N ALA A 28 4.56 -0.54 10.66
CA ALA A 28 4.89 -1.94 10.91
C ALA A 28 4.27 -2.93 9.89
N GLN A 29 3.46 -2.41 8.95
CA GLN A 29 2.92 -3.13 7.78
C GLN A 29 2.27 -4.47 8.15
N ASN A 30 2.77 -5.60 7.62
CA ASN A 30 2.20 -6.92 7.86
C ASN A 30 2.22 -7.35 9.34
N ASN A 31 3.04 -6.71 10.19
CA ASN A 31 3.02 -6.93 11.63
C ASN A 31 1.94 -6.09 12.36
N SER A 32 1.31 -5.13 11.67
CA SER A 32 0.23 -4.30 12.22
C SER A 32 -1.15 -4.88 11.89
N LEU A 33 -1.93 -5.20 12.93
CA LEU A 33 -3.33 -5.59 12.75
C LEU A 33 -4.15 -4.46 12.12
N LEU A 34 -3.84 -3.21 12.48
CA LEU A 34 -4.47 -2.03 11.90
C LEU A 34 -4.21 -1.97 10.39
N TRP A 35 -2.98 -2.22 9.95
CA TRP A 35 -2.65 -2.28 8.52
C TRP A 35 -3.46 -3.35 7.78
N LYS A 36 -3.59 -4.56 8.36
CA LYS A 36 -4.39 -5.64 7.75
C LYS A 36 -5.85 -5.25 7.58
N ARG A 37 -6.46 -4.70 8.65
CA ARG A 37 -7.86 -4.25 8.64
C ARG A 37 -8.10 -3.12 7.64
N HIS A 38 -7.22 -2.11 7.60
CA HIS A 38 -7.42 -0.96 6.73
C HIS A 38 -7.18 -1.26 5.24
N ARG A 39 -6.56 -2.39 4.88
CA ARG A 39 -6.45 -2.85 3.48
C ARG A 39 -7.67 -3.62 2.99
N GLU A 40 -8.51 -4.10 3.90
CA GLU A 40 -9.74 -4.82 3.54
C GLU A 40 -10.71 -3.86 2.81
N GLY A 41 -11.22 -4.29 1.65
CA GLY A 41 -12.15 -3.48 0.87
C GLY A 41 -11.51 -2.30 0.13
N ARG A 42 -10.18 -2.14 0.18
CA ARG A 42 -9.47 -1.09 -0.57
C ARG A 42 -8.73 -1.66 -1.77
N VAL A 43 -8.72 -0.90 -2.86
CA VAL A 43 -7.91 -1.17 -4.03
C VAL A 43 -6.45 -0.85 -3.70
N THR A 44 -5.69 -1.90 -3.38
CA THR A 44 -4.24 -1.80 -3.14
C THR A 44 -3.46 -1.97 -4.43
N ALA A 45 -2.23 -1.47 -4.50
CA ALA A 45 -1.35 -1.63 -5.66
C ALA A 45 -1.23 -3.09 -6.15
N THR A 46 -1.21 -4.06 -5.23
CA THR A 46 -1.13 -5.50 -5.58
C THR A 46 -2.37 -6.07 -6.27
N VAL A 47 -3.51 -5.38 -6.23
CA VAL A 47 -4.78 -5.81 -6.86
C VAL A 47 -5.20 -4.84 -7.97
N ALA A 48 -4.60 -3.65 -8.05
CA ALA A 48 -4.93 -2.65 -9.06
C ALA A 48 -4.77 -3.18 -10.48
N HIS A 49 -3.69 -3.91 -10.77
CA HIS A 49 -3.48 -4.51 -12.09
C HIS A 49 -4.57 -5.53 -12.44
N ASP A 50 -4.94 -6.40 -11.50
CA ASP A 50 -6.01 -7.40 -11.69
C ASP A 50 -7.35 -6.73 -12.01
N ILE A 51 -7.64 -5.58 -11.38
CA ILE A 51 -8.86 -4.81 -11.64
C ILE A 51 -8.81 -4.14 -13.02
N LEU A 52 -7.69 -3.51 -13.37
CA LEU A 52 -7.54 -2.79 -14.64
C LEU A 52 -7.53 -3.71 -15.86
N THR A 53 -7.19 -4.99 -15.67
CA THR A 53 -7.09 -6.00 -16.73
C THR A 53 -8.25 -7.00 -16.74
N LEU A 54 -9.28 -6.77 -15.92
CA LEU A 54 -10.50 -7.57 -15.89
C LEU A 54 -11.08 -7.70 -17.31
N LYS A 55 -11.28 -8.96 -17.72
CA LYS A 55 -11.97 -9.28 -18.98
C LYS A 55 -13.34 -9.86 -18.65
N PRO A 56 -14.32 -9.82 -19.58
CA PRO A 56 -15.64 -10.41 -19.36
C PRO A 56 -15.61 -11.88 -18.94
N GLN A 57 -14.60 -12.63 -19.38
CA GLN A 57 -14.36 -14.03 -19.04
C GLN A 57 -13.66 -14.26 -17.70
N THR A 58 -13.13 -13.22 -17.06
CA THR A 58 -12.48 -13.33 -15.75
C THR A 58 -13.56 -13.39 -14.67
N ALA A 59 -13.49 -14.36 -13.75
CA ALA A 59 -14.45 -14.49 -12.66
C ALA A 59 -14.44 -13.23 -11.75
N PRO A 60 -15.47 -12.36 -11.78
CA PRO A 60 -15.46 -11.11 -11.02
C PRO A 60 -15.39 -11.32 -9.50
N LEU A 61 -15.94 -12.43 -9.03
CA LEU A 61 -15.92 -12.84 -7.63
C LEU A 61 -14.50 -13.08 -7.09
N ALA A 62 -13.58 -13.58 -7.92
CA ALA A 62 -12.20 -13.80 -7.50
C ALA A 62 -11.48 -12.47 -7.22
N VAL A 63 -11.72 -11.46 -8.05
CA VAL A 63 -11.15 -10.11 -7.83
C VAL A 63 -11.78 -9.46 -6.60
N ILE A 64 -13.10 -9.61 -6.40
CA ILE A 64 -13.78 -9.12 -5.20
C ILE A 64 -13.22 -9.78 -3.94
N ASN A 65 -13.01 -11.10 -3.92
CA ASN A 65 -12.42 -11.80 -2.78
C ASN A 65 -10.99 -11.32 -2.46
N LYS A 66 -10.19 -11.01 -3.49
CA LYS A 66 -8.86 -10.41 -3.34
C LYS A 66 -8.90 -9.00 -2.74
N VAL A 67 -9.83 -8.15 -3.19
CA VAL A 67 -10.04 -6.79 -2.62
C VAL A 67 -10.51 -6.88 -1.17
N MET A 68 -11.44 -7.78 -0.89
CA MET A 68 -11.98 -8.03 0.46
C MET A 68 -11.03 -8.84 1.35
N LYS A 69 -9.82 -9.18 0.90
CA LYS A 69 -8.82 -9.96 1.66
C LYS A 69 -9.39 -11.25 2.31
N ARG A 70 -10.42 -11.84 1.70
CA ARG A 70 -11.07 -13.09 2.16
C ARG A 70 -10.21 -14.32 1.89
N GLU A 71 -9.32 -14.23 0.91
CA GLU A 71 -8.37 -15.25 0.54
C GLU A 71 -6.96 -14.77 0.89
N GLN A 72 -6.51 -15.07 2.12
CA GLN A 72 -5.11 -14.90 2.52
C GLN A 72 -4.39 -16.21 2.30
N SER A 73 -3.87 -16.43 1.09
CA SER A 73 -2.95 -17.53 0.85
C SER A 73 -1.58 -17.16 1.41
N ASN A 74 -1.05 -17.98 2.31
CA ASN A 74 0.33 -17.86 2.71
C ASN A 74 1.21 -18.27 1.52
N LEU A 75 1.80 -17.30 0.82
CA LEU A 75 2.65 -17.51 -0.35
C LEU A 75 4.11 -17.78 0.02
N SER A 76 4.46 -17.88 1.31
CA SER A 76 5.85 -18.10 1.75
C SER A 76 6.43 -19.43 1.29
N HIS A 77 5.59 -20.37 0.85
CA HIS A 77 6.03 -21.64 0.27
C HIS A 77 6.56 -21.48 -1.16
N ILE A 78 6.24 -20.38 -1.85
CA ILE A 78 6.74 -20.08 -3.19
C ILE A 78 8.16 -19.53 -3.05
N GLU A 79 9.14 -20.19 -3.68
CA GLU A 79 10.56 -19.86 -3.55
C GLU A 79 10.88 -18.40 -3.90
N SER A 80 10.31 -17.86 -4.99
CA SER A 80 10.53 -16.47 -5.39
C SER A 80 10.00 -15.47 -4.37
N VAL A 81 8.89 -15.79 -3.69
CA VAL A 81 8.32 -14.97 -2.61
C VAL A 81 9.17 -15.08 -1.35
N ALA A 82 9.58 -16.28 -0.97
CA ALA A 82 10.45 -16.53 0.18
C ALA A 82 11.80 -15.82 0.03
N PHE A 83 12.39 -15.87 -1.18
CA PHE A 83 13.61 -15.14 -1.51
C PHE A 83 13.40 -13.63 -1.34
N GLY A 84 12.32 -13.07 -1.91
CA GLY A 84 11.97 -11.66 -1.75
C GLY A 84 11.88 -11.25 -0.27
N LEU A 85 11.11 -11.99 0.53
CA LEU A 85 10.95 -11.73 1.97
C LEU A 85 12.28 -11.80 2.73
N ARG A 86 13.17 -12.72 2.37
CA ARG A 86 14.47 -12.90 3.02
C ARG A 86 15.46 -11.79 2.69
N TYR A 87 15.48 -11.34 1.44
CA TYR A 87 16.52 -10.43 0.93
C TYR A 87 16.08 -8.97 0.82
N GLU A 88 14.80 -8.65 0.99
CA GLU A 88 14.31 -7.27 0.90
C GLU A 88 15.04 -6.32 1.86
N GLY A 89 15.29 -6.75 3.10
CA GLY A 89 16.03 -5.94 4.07
C GLY A 89 17.46 -5.62 3.61
N LYS A 90 18.16 -6.60 3.06
CA LYS A 90 19.50 -6.42 2.50
C LYS A 90 19.49 -5.50 1.27
N ALA A 91 18.52 -5.68 0.38
CA ALA A 91 18.38 -4.82 -0.79
C ALA A 91 18.11 -3.35 -0.42
N LYS A 92 17.31 -3.10 0.63
CA LYS A 92 17.09 -1.76 1.20
C LYS A 92 18.39 -1.14 1.72
N GLU A 93 19.21 -1.94 2.41
CA GLU A 93 20.47 -1.49 2.99
C GLU A 93 21.51 -1.15 1.90
N GLU A 94 21.67 -2.01 0.91
CA GLU A 94 22.53 -1.75 -0.25
C GLU A 94 22.08 -0.49 -1.02
N TYR A 95 20.78 -0.37 -1.29
CA TYR A 95 20.22 0.82 -1.92
C TYR A 95 20.48 2.09 -1.09
N LYS A 96 20.33 2.02 0.23
CA LYS A 96 20.60 3.14 1.13
C LYS A 96 22.07 3.56 1.04
N MET A 97 23.01 2.62 1.09
CA MET A 97 24.44 2.91 1.00
C MET A 97 24.79 3.61 -0.32
N GLU A 98 24.26 3.13 -1.44
CA GLU A 98 24.49 3.76 -2.75
C GLU A 98 23.92 5.18 -2.80
N MET A 99 22.70 5.38 -2.30
CA MET A 99 22.04 6.69 -2.36
C MET A 99 22.64 7.71 -1.39
N GLU A 100 23.17 7.30 -0.24
CA GLU A 100 23.88 8.17 0.70
C GLU A 100 25.18 8.72 0.11
N CYS A 101 25.83 7.99 -0.80
CA CYS A 101 26.99 8.49 -1.55
C CYS A 101 26.61 9.53 -2.61
N LEU A 102 25.38 9.47 -3.14
CA LEU A 102 24.92 10.33 -4.25
C LEU A 102 24.15 11.57 -3.78
N HIS A 103 23.57 11.53 -2.58
CA HIS A 103 22.66 12.55 -2.09
C HIS A 103 23.00 12.98 -0.67
N GLU A 104 23.22 14.28 -0.48
CA GLU A 104 23.30 14.86 0.85
C GLU A 104 21.97 14.66 1.60
N GLN A 105 22.06 14.18 2.84
CA GLN A 105 20.90 13.98 3.73
C GLN A 105 19.84 12.99 3.20
N PHE A 106 20.25 11.95 2.46
CA PHE A 106 19.36 10.86 2.06
C PHE A 106 18.71 10.17 3.25
N GLN A 107 17.42 9.82 3.12
CA GLN A 107 16.72 9.05 4.14
C GLN A 107 15.86 7.95 3.53
N LEU A 108 16.14 6.72 3.93
CA LEU A 108 15.28 5.57 3.69
C LEU A 108 14.40 5.32 4.92
N ARG A 109 13.08 5.30 4.73
CA ARG A 109 12.13 5.05 5.82
C ARG A 109 11.08 4.03 5.41
N GLU A 110 10.72 3.16 6.35
CA GLU A 110 9.52 2.34 6.23
C GLU A 110 8.28 3.24 6.17
N CYS A 111 7.32 2.86 5.33
CA CYS A 111 6.05 3.56 5.23
C CYS A 111 4.86 2.64 5.53
N GLY A 112 3.82 3.24 6.08
CA GLY A 112 2.54 2.55 6.29
C GLY A 112 1.60 2.71 5.11
N LEU A 113 0.31 2.54 5.36
CA LEU A 113 -0.74 2.74 4.36
C LEU A 113 -0.88 4.22 4.02
N VAL A 114 -0.71 4.55 2.75
CA VAL A 114 -0.98 5.86 2.20
C VAL A 114 -2.31 5.83 1.46
N VAL A 115 -3.30 6.55 1.98
CA VAL A 115 -4.65 6.66 1.42
C VAL A 115 -4.82 8.04 0.78
N GLU A 116 -5.47 8.11 -0.37
CA GLU A 116 -5.87 9.39 -0.97
C GLU A 116 -7.16 9.90 -0.31
N PRO A 117 -7.14 11.06 0.36
CA PRO A 117 -8.30 11.64 1.05
C PRO A 117 -9.57 11.72 0.19
N ARG A 118 -9.41 12.04 -1.10
CA ARG A 118 -10.51 12.23 -2.05
C ARG A 118 -11.03 10.93 -2.65
N PHE A 119 -10.25 9.86 -2.55
CA PHE A 119 -10.57 8.55 -3.11
C PHE A 119 -10.30 7.47 -2.06
N PRO A 120 -11.13 7.40 -1.01
CA PRO A 120 -10.87 6.55 0.16
C PRO A 120 -10.78 5.06 -0.22
N CYS A 121 -11.46 4.61 -1.27
CA CYS A 121 -11.38 3.23 -1.74
C CYS A 121 -10.04 2.89 -2.43
N SER A 122 -9.18 3.87 -2.73
CA SER A 122 -7.90 3.67 -3.41
C SER A 122 -6.69 3.92 -2.49
N LEU A 123 -5.63 3.14 -2.66
CA LEU A 123 -4.32 3.42 -2.06
C LEU A 123 -3.40 4.06 -3.10
N LEU A 124 -2.69 5.13 -2.71
CA LEU A 124 -1.65 5.73 -3.55
C LEU A 124 -0.27 5.21 -3.14
N LEU A 125 0.52 4.78 -4.13
CA LEU A 125 1.97 4.70 -4.00
C LEU A 125 2.52 6.12 -4.17
N ARG A 126 2.82 6.80 -3.06
CA ARG A 126 3.47 8.12 -3.13
C ARG A 126 4.98 7.95 -2.99
N VAL A 127 5.69 7.95 -4.12
CA VAL A 127 7.14 8.24 -4.15
C VAL A 127 7.28 9.75 -4.01
N VAL A 128 7.88 10.22 -2.92
CA VAL A 128 8.09 11.66 -2.69
C VAL A 128 9.55 11.97 -2.99
N SER A 129 9.86 12.41 -4.22
CA SER A 129 11.16 13.02 -4.51
C SER A 129 11.05 14.55 -4.36
N GLY A 130 11.61 15.08 -3.27
CA GLY A 130 11.82 16.53 -3.12
C GLY A 130 13.20 16.89 -3.67
N HIS A 131 13.28 17.94 -4.50
CA HIS A 131 14.47 18.37 -5.26
C HIS A 131 15.64 18.94 -4.42
N ALA A 132 15.80 18.50 -3.17
CA ALA A 132 16.96 18.78 -2.31
C ALA A 132 17.12 17.73 -1.20
N HIS A 133 16.04 17.00 -0.86
CA HIS A 133 16.02 15.91 0.12
C HIS A 133 15.33 14.71 -0.52
N ALA A 134 16.12 13.72 -0.95
CA ALA A 134 15.59 12.46 -1.44
C ALA A 134 15.13 11.60 -0.26
N THR A 135 13.81 11.47 -0.09
CA THR A 135 13.21 10.54 0.89
C THR A 135 12.49 9.43 0.16
N VAL A 136 13.04 8.22 0.21
CA VAL A 136 12.40 7.06 -0.39
C VAL A 136 11.58 6.34 0.67
N LYS A 137 10.28 6.18 0.37
CA LYS A 137 9.34 5.41 1.18
C LYS A 137 9.19 4.03 0.57
N VAL A 138 9.61 3.00 1.29
CA VAL A 138 9.49 1.62 0.80
C VAL A 138 8.32 0.95 1.51
N LEU A 139 7.43 0.35 0.73
CA LEU A 139 6.41 -0.58 1.22
C LEU A 139 6.99 -1.99 1.16
N SER A 140 7.12 -2.65 2.31
CA SER A 140 7.39 -4.09 2.35
C SER A 140 6.06 -4.83 2.14
N LYS A 141 6.13 -5.93 1.39
CA LYS A 141 4.96 -6.69 0.89
C LYS A 141 4.21 -7.44 1.99
#